data_AF-A0A663NAA8-F1
#
_entry.id   AF-A0A663NAA8-F1
#
_cell.length_a   1.000
_cell.length_b   1.000
_cell.length_c   1.000
_cell.angle_alpha   90.00
_cell.angle_beta   90.00
_cell.angle_gamma   90.00
#
_symmetry.space_group_name_H-M   'P 1'
#
loop_
_entity.id
_entity.type
_entity.pdbx_description
1 polymer ?
#
loop_
_entity_poly.entity_id
_entity_poly.type
_entity_poly.pdbx_seq_one_letter_code
_entity_poly.pdbx_strand_id
1 'polypeptide(L)'
;MNFTWGVSSSAYQIEGGWDADGKGPSIWDNFSHVPGNIKNGDTGDIACDSYNKVEEDIYLLRALGVKNYRFSLSWSRIFPSGRNNSINTYKLDGVNLRGYNAWSFMDSFEWLNGYDPRFGLHQVDFDNPNRPRTPKRSAVYYAEIIRNNGIPLHLWLL
;
A
#
# COMPACT_ATOMS: atom_id res chain seq x y z
N MET A 1 -8.01 -15.89 -25.14
CA MET A 1 -7.70 -15.17 -23.88
C MET A 1 -8.51 -15.82 -22.77
N ASN A 2 -7.88 -16.23 -21.67
CA ASN A 2 -8.61 -16.78 -20.51
C ASN A 2 -8.98 -15.63 -19.58
N PHE A 3 -10.27 -15.29 -19.56
CA PHE A 3 -10.82 -14.33 -18.62
C PHE A 3 -10.73 -14.90 -17.19
N THR A 4 -10.41 -14.06 -16.19
CA THR A 4 -10.31 -14.49 -14.78
C THR A 4 -11.03 -13.51 -13.88
N TRP A 5 -11.77 -14.05 -12.90
CA TRP A 5 -12.39 -13.28 -11.83
C TRP A 5 -11.47 -13.24 -10.62
N GLY A 6 -11.36 -12.06 -10.00
CA GLY A 6 -10.52 -11.83 -8.84
C GLY A 6 -11.05 -10.69 -7.98
N VAL A 7 -10.46 -10.55 -6.79
CA VAL A 7 -10.76 -9.47 -5.84
C VAL A 7 -9.50 -8.68 -5.51
N SER A 8 -9.67 -7.49 -4.93
CA SER A 8 -8.54 -6.61 -4.62
C SER A 8 -8.69 -5.95 -3.26
N SER A 9 -7.56 -5.67 -2.62
CA SER A 9 -7.47 -4.93 -1.37
C SER A 9 -6.28 -3.97 -1.37
N SER A 10 -6.24 -3.09 -0.37
CA SER A 10 -5.13 -2.19 -0.07
C SER A 10 -4.67 -2.42 1.36
N ALA A 11 -3.36 -2.47 1.56
CA ALA A 11 -2.72 -2.75 2.85
C ALA A 11 -3.33 -1.92 3.99
N TYR A 12 -3.35 -0.59 3.86
CA TYR A 12 -3.84 0.28 4.93
C TYR A 12 -5.34 0.08 5.24
N GLN A 13 -6.12 -0.36 4.26
CA GLN A 13 -7.57 -0.50 4.42
C GLN A 13 -7.97 -1.78 5.16
N ILE A 14 -7.12 -2.82 5.15
CA ILE A 14 -7.49 -4.14 5.69
C ILE A 14 -6.49 -4.72 6.69
N GLU A 15 -5.19 -4.40 6.61
CA GLU A 15 -4.16 -5.06 7.42
C GLU A 15 -4.35 -4.81 8.92
N GLY A 16 -4.42 -3.54 9.34
CA GLY A 16 -4.24 -3.21 10.76
C GLY A 16 -2.79 -3.34 11.19
N GLY A 17 -2.55 -3.57 12.49
CA GLY A 17 -1.22 -3.79 13.06
C GLY A 17 -0.27 -2.63 12.79
N TRP A 18 -0.75 -1.39 12.96
CA TRP A 18 -0.13 -0.19 12.41
C TRP A 18 1.29 0.11 12.92
N ASP A 19 1.65 -0.35 14.11
CA ASP A 19 2.96 -0.20 14.75
C ASP A 19 3.62 -1.56 15.05
N ALA A 20 3.00 -2.66 14.59
CA ALA A 20 3.52 -4.00 14.80
C ALA A 20 4.80 -4.22 13.96
N ASP A 21 5.70 -5.04 14.51
CA ASP A 21 6.74 -5.71 13.73
C ASP A 21 7.67 -4.76 12.96
N GLY A 22 7.93 -3.59 13.57
CA GLY A 22 8.82 -2.58 13.02
C GLY A 22 8.21 -1.71 11.91
N LYS A 23 6.90 -1.80 11.65
CA LYS A 23 6.22 -0.89 10.73
C LYS A 23 6.37 0.57 11.19
N GLY A 24 6.78 1.44 10.27
CA GLY A 24 6.76 2.89 10.49
C GLY A 24 5.40 3.53 10.22
N PRO A 25 5.17 4.77 10.70
CA PRO A 25 3.97 5.51 10.36
C PRO A 25 3.96 5.86 8.87
N SER A 26 2.86 5.54 8.19
CA SER A 26 2.56 5.96 6.83
C SER A 26 1.90 7.34 6.82
N ILE A 27 1.69 7.89 5.62
CA ILE A 27 0.94 9.14 5.47
C ILE A 27 -0.50 8.97 5.99
N TRP A 28 -1.08 7.78 5.79
CA TRP A 28 -2.45 7.49 6.20
C TRP A 28 -2.61 7.35 7.72
N ASP A 29 -1.62 6.77 8.41
CA ASP A 29 -1.59 6.71 9.88
C ASP A 29 -1.70 8.15 10.41
N ASN A 30 -0.73 8.99 10.04
CA ASN A 30 -0.68 10.40 10.44
C ASN A 30 -1.96 11.18 10.09
N PHE A 31 -2.56 10.93 8.91
CA PHE A 31 -3.78 11.61 8.49
C PHE A 31 -4.99 11.19 9.35
N SER A 32 -5.15 9.89 9.62
CA SER A 32 -6.32 9.38 10.34
C SER A 32 -6.26 9.62 11.85
N HIS A 33 -5.06 9.74 12.43
CA HIS A 33 -4.90 10.08 13.86
C HIS A 33 -5.18 11.55 14.19
N VAL A 34 -5.38 12.42 13.19
CA VAL A 34 -5.78 13.82 13.41
C VAL A 34 -7.29 13.91 13.62
N PRO A 35 -7.77 14.40 14.78
CA PRO A 35 -9.21 14.52 15.06
C PRO A 35 -9.96 15.33 13.98
N GLY A 36 -11.07 14.79 13.50
CA GLY A 36 -11.93 15.43 12.49
C GLY A 36 -11.62 15.08 11.03
N ASN A 37 -10.46 14.47 10.73
CA ASN A 37 -10.11 14.07 9.36
C ASN A 37 -10.91 12.85 8.85
N ILE A 38 -11.37 12.01 9.77
CA ILE A 38 -12.23 10.86 9.49
C ILE A 38 -13.56 11.06 10.20
N LYS A 39 -14.68 10.88 9.49
CA LYS A 39 -16.05 11.21 9.96
C LYS A 39 -16.39 10.65 11.35
N ASN A 40 -15.96 9.43 11.66
CA ASN A 40 -16.20 8.79 12.95
C ASN A 40 -14.93 8.72 13.84
N GLY A 41 -13.82 9.33 13.41
CA GLY A 41 -12.53 9.16 14.09
C GLY A 41 -11.91 7.77 13.97
N ASP A 42 -12.39 6.95 13.02
CA ASP A 42 -11.83 5.62 12.75
C ASP A 42 -10.38 5.73 12.24
N THR A 43 -9.53 4.77 12.61
CA THR A 43 -8.13 4.67 12.16
C THR A 43 -7.88 3.35 11.44
N GLY A 44 -6.75 3.28 10.74
CA GLY A 44 -6.25 2.02 10.16
C GLY A 44 -5.54 1.13 11.18
N ASP A 45 -5.62 1.43 12.49
CA ASP A 45 -4.79 0.78 13.52
C ASP A 45 -5.06 -0.71 13.64
N ILE A 46 -6.34 -1.07 13.55
CA ILE A 46 -6.83 -2.46 13.55
C ILE A 46 -7.42 -2.84 12.18
N ALA A 47 -8.14 -1.93 11.52
CA ALA A 47 -8.82 -2.18 10.24
C ALA A 47 -9.67 -3.47 10.26
N CYS A 48 -9.50 -4.36 9.27
CA CYS A 48 -10.12 -5.70 9.25
C CYS A 48 -9.27 -6.77 9.98
N ASP A 49 -8.14 -6.36 10.57
CA ASP A 49 -7.17 -7.22 11.24
C ASP A 49 -6.59 -8.33 10.34
N SER A 50 -6.58 -8.11 9.01
CA SER A 50 -6.03 -9.05 8.04
C SER A 50 -4.54 -9.35 8.27
N TYR A 51 -3.82 -8.47 8.97
CA TYR A 51 -2.42 -8.70 9.37
C TYR A 51 -2.28 -9.94 10.26
N ASN A 52 -3.20 -10.12 11.20
CA ASN A 52 -3.21 -11.25 12.13
C ASN A 52 -4.10 -12.41 11.63
N LYS A 53 -4.99 -12.15 10.67
CA LYS A 53 -6.01 -13.07 10.17
C LYS A 53 -5.78 -13.59 8.76
N VAL A 54 -4.55 -13.55 8.27
CA VAL A 54 -4.18 -13.99 6.90
C VAL A 54 -4.73 -15.37 6.55
N GLU A 55 -4.69 -16.32 7.49
CA GLU A 55 -5.19 -17.69 7.26
C GLU A 55 -6.72 -17.73 7.02
N GLU A 56 -7.47 -16.94 7.79
CA GLU A 56 -8.92 -16.80 7.66
C GLU A 56 -9.27 -16.16 6.30
N ASP A 57 -8.56 -15.10 5.91
CA ASP A 57 -8.77 -14.43 4.63
C ASP A 57 -8.45 -15.35 3.43
N ILE A 58 -7.38 -16.14 3.51
CA ILE A 58 -7.05 -17.15 2.49
C ILE A 58 -8.15 -18.19 2.39
N TYR A 59 -8.72 -18.62 3.51
CA TYR A 59 -9.85 -19.55 3.51
C TYR A 59 -11.07 -18.94 2.79
N LEU A 60 -11.43 -17.69 3.09
CA LEU A 60 -12.54 -16.99 2.44
C LEU A 60 -12.31 -16.80 0.94
N LEU A 61 -11.09 -16.42 0.52
CA LEU A 61 -10.72 -16.31 -0.89
C LEU A 61 -10.87 -17.65 -1.62
N ARG A 62 -10.45 -18.75 -0.99
CA ARG A 62 -10.61 -20.10 -1.55
C ARG A 62 -12.07 -20.51 -1.65
N ALA A 63 -12.87 -20.26 -0.61
CA ALA A 63 -14.30 -20.55 -0.58
C ALA A 63 -15.06 -19.77 -1.66
N LEU A 64 -14.67 -18.52 -1.91
CA LEU A 64 -15.23 -17.68 -2.98
C LEU A 64 -14.83 -18.17 -4.39
N GLY A 65 -13.81 -19.02 -4.50
CA GLY A 65 -13.37 -19.61 -5.77
C GLY A 65 -12.59 -18.64 -6.67
N VAL A 66 -12.08 -17.52 -6.13
CA VAL A 66 -11.34 -16.53 -6.92
C VAL A 66 -10.05 -17.11 -7.48
N LYS A 67 -9.68 -16.67 -8.68
CA LYS A 67 -8.47 -17.15 -9.36
C LYS A 67 -7.31 -16.18 -9.24
N ASN A 68 -7.60 -14.92 -8.91
CA ASN A 68 -6.61 -13.88 -8.68
C ASN A 68 -6.98 -13.05 -7.45
N TYR A 69 -5.99 -12.75 -6.62
CA TYR A 69 -6.11 -11.79 -5.53
C TYR A 69 -5.01 -10.75 -5.66
N ARG A 70 -5.38 -9.49 -5.81
CA ARG A 70 -4.46 -8.35 -5.89
C ARG A 70 -4.48 -7.60 -4.57
N PHE A 71 -3.34 -7.54 -3.90
CA PHE A 71 -3.16 -6.71 -2.71
C PHE A 71 -1.99 -5.76 -2.90
N SER A 72 -1.98 -4.65 -2.15
CA SER A 72 -0.80 -3.81 -2.04
C SER A 72 0.03 -4.20 -0.84
N LEU A 73 1.33 -3.89 -0.85
CA LEU A 73 2.14 -3.95 0.38
C LEU A 73 2.17 -2.58 1.05
N SER A 74 2.22 -2.60 2.37
CA SER A 74 2.50 -1.40 3.15
C SER A 74 3.97 -0.98 3.01
N TRP A 75 4.21 0.17 2.37
CA TRP A 75 5.57 0.68 2.17
C TRP A 75 6.33 0.87 3.48
N SER A 76 5.64 1.36 4.51
CA SER A 76 6.24 1.60 5.82
C SER A 76 6.49 0.32 6.62
N ARG A 77 5.97 -0.84 6.18
CA ARG A 77 6.43 -2.15 6.68
C ARG A 77 7.76 -2.55 6.09
N ILE A 78 8.04 -2.19 4.83
CA ILE A 78 9.29 -2.51 4.14
C ILE A 78 10.38 -1.49 4.49
N PHE A 79 10.04 -0.21 4.49
CA PHE A 79 10.92 0.92 4.78
C PHE A 79 10.22 1.84 5.79
N PRO A 80 10.37 1.64 7.11
CA PRO A 80 9.69 2.39 8.16
C PRO A 80 9.94 3.90 8.10
N SER A 81 11.11 4.36 7.61
CA SER A 81 11.36 5.79 7.40
C SER A 81 10.92 6.30 6.02
N GLY A 82 10.40 5.41 5.17
CA GLY A 82 10.13 5.64 3.76
C GLY A 82 11.38 5.63 2.86
N ARG A 83 12.57 5.44 3.43
CA ARG A 83 13.86 5.43 2.71
C ARG A 83 14.51 4.05 2.70
N ASN A 84 15.29 3.78 1.67
CA ASN A 84 16.01 2.52 1.46
C ASN A 84 16.86 2.09 2.67
N ASN A 85 17.54 3.04 3.32
CA ASN A 85 18.40 2.80 4.47
C ASN A 85 17.65 2.39 5.76
N SER A 86 16.32 2.29 5.72
CA SER A 86 15.50 1.86 6.85
C SER A 86 14.92 0.46 6.69
N ILE A 87 15.40 -0.34 5.75
CA ILE A 87 14.75 -1.62 5.44
C ILE A 87 14.45 -2.46 6.70
N ASN A 88 13.19 -2.87 6.83
CA ASN A 88 12.76 -3.73 7.91
C ASN A 88 13.00 -5.18 7.51
N THR A 89 13.81 -5.88 8.29
CA THR A 89 14.16 -7.29 8.06
C THR A 89 13.20 -8.26 8.72
N TYR A 90 12.15 -7.76 9.41
CA TYR A 90 11.35 -8.54 10.35
C TYR A 90 10.71 -9.80 9.76
N LYS A 91 10.44 -9.91 8.46
CA LYS A 91 10.08 -11.20 7.83
C LYS A 91 9.98 -11.03 6.31
N LEU A 92 11.03 -11.44 5.59
CA LEU A 92 10.89 -11.92 4.22
C LEU A 92 10.79 -13.45 4.31
N ASP A 93 9.69 -13.94 4.88
CA ASP A 93 9.41 -15.37 4.86
C ASP A 93 9.34 -15.83 3.40
N GLY A 94 9.87 -17.02 3.10
CA GLY A 94 10.04 -17.61 1.76
C GLY A 94 8.76 -17.90 0.96
N VAL A 95 7.76 -17.04 1.07
CA VAL A 95 6.52 -17.03 0.32
C VAL A 95 6.82 -16.65 -1.13
N ASN A 96 6.37 -17.48 -2.06
CA ASN A 96 6.47 -17.24 -3.50
C ASN A 96 5.50 -16.12 -3.92
N LEU A 97 5.90 -14.87 -3.70
CA LEU A 97 5.19 -13.66 -4.11
C LEU A 97 5.16 -13.56 -5.64
N ARG A 98 3.97 -13.63 -6.23
CA ARG A 98 3.78 -13.56 -7.69
C ARG A 98 3.60 -12.15 -8.24
N GLY A 99 3.49 -11.14 -7.38
CA GLY A 99 3.35 -9.75 -7.79
C GLY A 99 3.20 -8.79 -6.62
N TYR A 100 3.69 -7.57 -6.82
CA TYR A 100 3.55 -6.43 -5.92
C TYR A 100 2.69 -5.38 -6.63
N ASN A 101 1.76 -4.75 -5.90
CA ASN A 101 1.03 -3.60 -6.42
C ASN A 101 1.16 -2.40 -5.47
N ALA A 102 1.58 -1.25 -5.97
CA ALA A 102 1.47 -0.02 -5.19
C ALA A 102 0.00 0.45 -5.12
N TRP A 103 -0.44 0.84 -3.92
CA TRP A 103 -1.64 1.65 -3.76
C TRP A 103 -1.24 3.12 -3.55
N SER A 104 -1.60 4.06 -4.42
CA SER A 104 -2.24 3.92 -5.74
C SER A 104 -1.37 4.55 -6.83
N PHE A 105 -1.63 4.24 -8.10
CA PHE A 105 -0.83 4.78 -9.22
C PHE A 105 -0.94 6.32 -9.33
N MET A 106 -2.10 6.88 -8.99
CA MET A 106 -2.40 8.31 -9.05
C MET A 106 -3.28 8.73 -7.86
N ASP A 107 -3.28 10.02 -7.53
CA ASP A 107 -4.15 10.55 -6.46
C ASP A 107 -5.60 10.09 -6.67
N SER A 108 -6.17 9.52 -5.61
CA SER A 108 -7.44 8.80 -5.64
C SER A 108 -8.52 9.63 -4.93
N PHE A 109 -9.77 9.43 -5.34
CA PHE A 109 -10.89 10.09 -4.67
C PHE A 109 -11.14 9.39 -3.34
N GLU A 110 -11.03 10.14 -2.26
CA GLU A 110 -11.29 9.66 -0.91
C GLU A 110 -12.69 10.08 -0.50
N TRP A 111 -13.59 9.12 -0.27
CA TRP A 111 -15.05 9.32 -0.17
C TRP A 111 -15.52 10.58 0.58
N LEU A 112 -14.89 10.87 1.72
CA LEU A 112 -15.24 12.01 2.59
C LEU A 112 -14.39 13.26 2.36
N ASN A 113 -13.22 13.12 1.72
CA ASN A 113 -12.20 14.17 1.59
C ASN A 113 -11.92 14.58 0.14
N GLY A 114 -12.61 13.97 -0.83
CA GLY A 114 -12.41 14.21 -2.24
C GLY A 114 -10.96 13.95 -2.67
N TYR A 115 -10.38 14.89 -3.40
CA TYR A 115 -8.99 14.83 -3.86
C TYR A 115 -8.03 15.71 -3.05
N ASP A 116 -8.47 16.20 -1.88
CA ASP A 116 -7.61 16.97 -1.00
C ASP A 116 -6.41 16.12 -0.52
N PRO A 117 -6.62 14.86 -0.08
CA PRO A 117 -5.50 13.97 0.23
C PRO A 117 -4.86 13.41 -1.05
N ARG A 118 -3.53 13.58 -1.19
CA ARG A 118 -2.77 13.22 -2.41
C ARG A 118 -1.78 12.09 -2.19
N PHE A 119 -2.25 10.85 -2.24
CA PHE A 119 -1.46 9.67 -1.86
C PHE A 119 -0.88 8.85 -3.02
N GLY A 120 -1.22 9.17 -4.27
CA GLY A 120 -0.79 8.37 -5.42
C GLY A 120 0.71 8.50 -5.70
N LEU A 121 1.29 7.55 -6.43
CA LEU A 121 2.65 7.65 -6.97
C LEU A 121 2.82 8.86 -7.89
N HIS A 122 1.75 9.25 -8.59
CA HIS A 122 1.70 10.46 -9.42
C HIS A 122 0.76 11.48 -8.79
N GLN A 123 1.26 12.69 -8.63
CA GLN A 123 0.43 13.84 -8.30
C GLN A 123 -0.40 14.22 -9.51
N VAL A 124 -1.69 14.48 -9.30
CA VAL A 124 -2.57 15.06 -10.33
C VAL A 124 -2.79 16.55 -10.00
N ASP A 125 -2.64 17.41 -11.00
CA ASP A 125 -3.09 18.79 -10.93
C ASP A 125 -4.57 18.85 -11.28
N PHE A 126 -5.42 19.14 -10.29
CA PHE A 126 -6.87 19.19 -10.48
C PHE A 126 -7.38 20.57 -10.91
N ASP A 127 -6.54 21.61 -10.80
CA ASP A 127 -6.88 22.99 -11.17
C ASP A 127 -6.70 23.23 -12.68
N ASN A 128 -5.87 22.40 -13.31
CA ASN A 128 -5.70 22.39 -14.76
C ASN A 128 -6.70 21.42 -15.43
N PRO A 129 -7.51 21.86 -16.42
CA PRO A 129 -8.49 21.00 -17.09
C PRO A 129 -7.85 19.81 -17.82
N ASN A 130 -6.57 19.92 -18.22
CA ASN A 130 -5.83 18.84 -18.86
C ASN A 130 -5.32 17.79 -17.84
N ARG A 131 -5.45 18.07 -16.54
CA ARG A 131 -5.04 17.22 -15.43
C ARG A 131 -3.64 16.62 -15.61
N PRO A 132 -2.57 17.41 -15.81
CA PRO A 132 -1.23 16.87 -15.97
C PRO A 132 -0.81 16.04 -14.75
N ARG A 133 0.01 15.00 -14.99
CA ARG A 133 0.53 14.09 -13.95
C ARG A 133 2.01 14.36 -13.73
N THR A 134 2.41 14.53 -12.48
CA THR A 134 3.82 14.70 -12.09
C THR A 134 4.25 13.52 -11.21
N PRO A 135 5.29 12.76 -11.58
CA PRO A 135 5.76 11.63 -10.77
C PRO A 135 6.31 12.13 -9.43
N LYS A 136 5.89 11.52 -8.33
CA LYS A 136 6.51 11.73 -7.01
C LYS A 136 7.79 10.90 -6.89
N ARG A 137 8.61 11.17 -5.88
CA ARG A 137 9.86 10.42 -5.63
C ARG A 137 9.61 8.90 -5.49
N SER A 138 8.49 8.52 -4.88
CA SER A 138 8.06 7.12 -4.77
C SER A 138 7.83 6.45 -6.13
N ALA A 139 7.38 7.19 -7.16
CA ALA A 139 7.22 6.65 -8.52
C ALA A 139 8.57 6.30 -9.16
N VAL A 140 9.60 7.14 -8.94
CA VAL A 140 10.95 6.90 -9.46
C VAL A 140 11.53 5.63 -8.85
N TYR A 141 11.42 5.48 -7.53
CA TYR A 141 11.92 4.30 -6.84
C TYR A 141 11.12 3.03 -7.19
N TYR A 142 9.80 3.16 -7.33
CA TYR A 142 8.97 2.04 -7.76
C TYR A 142 9.32 1.59 -9.20
N ALA A 143 9.67 2.53 -10.09
CA ALA A 143 10.15 2.20 -11.43
C ALA A 143 11.49 1.42 -11.39
N GLU A 144 12.36 1.71 -10.44
CA GLU A 144 13.60 0.93 -10.22
C GLU A 144 13.29 -0.49 -9.73
N ILE A 145 12.35 -0.67 -8.80
CA ILE A 145 11.92 -2.00 -8.35
C ILE A 145 11.37 -2.82 -9.53
N ILE A 146 10.50 -2.22 -10.34
CA ILE A 146 9.93 -2.88 -11.53
C ILE A 146 11.03 -3.27 -12.50
N ARG A 147 11.96 -2.35 -12.82
CA ARG A 147 13.06 -2.61 -13.77
C ARG A 147 13.96 -3.76 -13.31
N ASN A 148 14.16 -3.89 -12.01
CA ASN A 148 15.00 -4.94 -11.42
C ASN A 148 14.23 -6.21 -11.06
N ASN A 149 12.91 -6.25 -11.29
CA ASN A 149 12.02 -7.33 -10.88
C ASN A 149 12.23 -7.73 -9.40
N GLY A 150 12.45 -6.73 -8.54
CA GLY A 150 12.86 -6.93 -7.15
C GLY A 150 13.47 -5.68 -6.55
N ILE A 151 13.61 -5.66 -5.22
CA ILE A 151 14.26 -4.56 -4.49
C ILE A 151 15.79 -4.68 -4.72
N PRO A 152 16.45 -3.71 -5.38
CA PRO A 152 17.85 -3.85 -5.77
C PRO A 152 18.81 -3.99 -4.58
N LEU A 153 19.76 -4.94 -4.67
CA LEU A 153 20.73 -5.25 -3.60
C LEU A 153 21.77 -4.15 -3.31
N HIS A 154 21.99 -3.20 -4.23
CA HIS A 154 22.93 -2.09 -4.00
C HIS A 154 22.36 -0.97 -3.12
N LEU A 155 21.05 -0.98 -2.83
CA LEU A 155 20.41 -0.05 -1.91
C LEU A 155 20.57 -0.45 -0.43
N TRP A 156 21.29 -1.54 -0.15
CA TRP A 156 21.50 -2.12 1.18
C TRP A 156 22.83 -1.68 1.83
N LEU A 157 23.70 -0.97 1.10
CA LEU A 157 25.07 -0.63 1.52
C LEU A 157 25.30 0.89 1.70
N LEU A 158 24.25 1.68 1.88
CA LEU A 158 24.31 3.09 2.27
C LEU A 158 23.42 3.35 3.49
#